data_AF-A0A920TNN8-F1
#
_entry.id   AF-A0A920TNN8-F1
#
_cell.length_a   1.000
_cell.length_b   1.000
_cell.length_c   1.000
_cell.angle_alpha   90.00
_cell.angle_beta   90.00
_cell.angle_gamma   90.00
#
_symmetry.space_group_name_H-M   'P 1'
#
loop_
_entity.id
_entity.type
_entity.pdbx_description
1 polymer ?
#
loop_
_entity_poly.entity_id
_entity_poly.type
_entity_poly.pdbx_seq_one_letter_code
_entity_poly.pdbx_strand_id
1 'polypeptide(L)'
;MRGKLLLLFINAEKGYQLDPVTLNTLGSIDLESQGARLMSAHCMNDESNGDLLFFDYAVKPPYMTYGVINKESQLVNFTPIELPGARLPHSMAFTPNYSILMDLPMFWDPELLAKDLHKVSFYPEMQSRFGILNRMASGEQSDGLMLILVTYTTS
;
A
#
# COMPACT_ATOMS: atom_id res chain seq x y z
N MET A 1 13.51 10.38 0.09
CA MET A 1 14.45 9.39 -0.47
C MET A 1 15.00 9.83 -1.83
N ARG A 2 15.08 11.14 -2.09
CA ARG A 2 15.35 11.67 -3.42
C ARG A 2 16.77 11.35 -3.87
N GLY A 3 16.92 10.99 -5.15
CA GLY A 3 18.21 10.66 -5.75
C GLY A 3 18.79 9.31 -5.35
N LYS A 4 17.99 8.45 -4.69
CA LYS A 4 18.36 7.06 -4.36
C LYS A 4 17.51 6.10 -5.17
N LEU A 5 18.06 4.93 -5.50
CA LEU A 5 17.29 3.81 -6.03
C LEU A 5 16.70 3.04 -4.84
N LEU A 6 15.42 2.68 -4.90
CA LEU A 6 14.75 1.92 -3.85
C LEU A 6 14.63 0.45 -4.27
N LEU A 7 15.14 -0.45 -3.43
CA LEU A 7 14.91 -1.88 -3.54
C LEU A 7 13.81 -2.26 -2.56
N LEU A 8 12.65 -2.64 -3.09
CA LEU A 8 11.44 -2.93 -2.35
C LEU A 8 10.95 -4.35 -2.68
N PHE A 9 10.18 -4.95 -1.77
CA PHE A 9 9.80 -6.36 -1.85
C PHE A 9 8.29 -6.53 -1.89
N ILE A 10 7.83 -7.57 -2.60
CA ILE A 10 6.42 -7.79 -2.88
C ILE A 10 5.59 -7.86 -1.59
N ASN A 11 6.07 -8.55 -0.55
CA ASN A 11 5.39 -8.74 0.73
C ASN A 11 5.54 -7.56 1.70
N ALA A 12 5.89 -6.37 1.19
CA ALA A 12 6.14 -5.17 1.99
C ALA A 12 7.15 -5.42 3.14
N GLU A 13 8.25 -6.09 2.81
CA GLU A 13 9.36 -6.32 3.75
C GLU A 13 10.27 -5.09 3.86
N LYS A 14 11.31 -5.18 4.69
CA LYS A 14 12.28 -4.08 4.88
C LYS A 14 13.00 -3.74 3.57
N GLY A 15 12.73 -2.53 3.06
CA GLY A 15 13.36 -2.02 1.84
C GLY A 15 14.77 -1.45 2.06
N TYR A 16 15.50 -1.25 0.97
CA TYR A 16 16.87 -0.73 0.96
C TYR A 16 17.03 0.44 0.00
N GLN A 17 17.96 1.34 0.33
CA GLN A 17 18.40 2.42 -0.54
C GLN A 17 19.71 2.01 -1.20
N LEU A 18 19.79 2.25 -2.50
CA LEU A 18 20.97 1.99 -3.31
C LEU A 18 21.43 3.31 -3.96
N ASP A 19 22.73 3.41 -4.20
CA ASP A 19 23.28 4.42 -5.08
C ASP A 19 22.87 4.12 -6.53
N PRO A 20 22.22 5.05 -7.27
CA PRO A 20 21.65 4.75 -8.57
C PRO A 20 22.69 4.56 -9.68
N VAL A 21 23.96 4.92 -9.46
CA VAL A 21 25.05 4.77 -10.44
C VAL A 21 25.86 3.52 -10.17
N THR A 22 26.25 3.33 -8.92
CA THR A 22 27.15 2.23 -8.50
C THR A 22 26.41 0.98 -8.04
N LEU A 23 25.12 1.10 -7.73
CA LEU A 23 24.27 0.05 -7.12
C LEU A 23 24.74 -0.41 -5.73
N ASN A 24 25.64 0.33 -5.09
CA ASN A 24 26.05 0.05 -3.73
C ASN A 24 24.87 0.24 -2.77
N THR A 25 24.69 -0.71 -1.84
CA THR A 25 23.68 -0.60 -0.78
C THR A 25 24.11 0.46 0.22
N LEU A 26 23.24 1.44 0.43
CA LEU A 26 23.46 2.58 1.34
C LEU A 26 22.87 2.33 2.74
N GLY A 27 21.98 1.36 2.86
CA GLY A 27 21.32 0.99 4.11
C GLY A 27 19.85 0.66 3.90
N SER A 28 19.20 0.22 4.97
CA SER A 28 17.76 -0.01 4.96
C SER A 28 16.98 1.29 5.05
N ILE A 29 15.79 1.33 4.44
CA ILE A 29 14.84 2.41 4.64
C ILE A 29 14.27 2.29 6.06
N ASP A 30 14.35 3.36 6.83
CA ASP A 30 13.79 3.45 8.18
C ASP A 30 12.54 4.35 8.17
N LEU A 31 11.39 3.70 7.98
CA LEU A 31 10.08 4.35 8.06
C LEU A 31 9.50 4.31 9.47
N GLU A 32 9.92 3.35 10.29
CA GLU A 32 9.46 3.17 11.67
C GLU A 32 9.85 4.37 12.54
N SER A 33 11.06 4.91 12.38
CA SER A 33 11.45 6.15 13.08
C SER A 33 10.65 7.38 12.68
N GLN A 34 9.92 7.32 11.55
CA GLN A 34 9.00 8.37 11.10
C GLN A 34 7.54 8.09 11.49
N GLY A 35 7.24 6.96 12.14
CA GLY A 35 5.89 6.58 12.56
C GLY A 35 5.08 5.82 11.50
N ALA A 36 5.72 5.36 10.42
CA ALA A 36 5.11 4.45 9.44
C ALA A 36 5.57 3.00 9.67
N ARG A 37 4.88 2.04 9.03
CA ARG A 37 5.33 0.63 8.99
C ARG A 37 6.34 0.42 7.85
N LEU A 38 6.11 -0.55 6.98
CA LEU A 38 6.95 -0.84 5.82
C LEU A 38 6.30 -0.21 4.58
N MET A 39 6.81 -0.54 3.40
CA MET A 39 6.21 -0.10 2.15
C MET A 39 6.23 -1.24 1.13
N SER A 40 5.14 -1.36 0.38
CA SER A 40 5.00 -2.28 -0.75
C SER A 40 5.96 -1.93 -1.88
N ALA A 41 6.30 -2.93 -2.69
CA ALA A 41 7.09 -2.75 -3.91
C ALA A 41 6.48 -1.79 -4.94
N HIS A 42 5.17 -1.57 -4.88
CA HIS A 42 4.43 -0.73 -5.84
C HIS A 42 4.11 0.66 -5.28
N CYS A 43 5.14 1.38 -4.82
CA CYS A 43 5.03 2.80 -4.52
C CYS A 43 4.93 3.64 -5.82
N MET A 44 4.27 4.80 -5.73
CA MET A 44 4.02 5.69 -6.87
C MET A 44 4.66 7.05 -6.63
N ASN A 45 5.45 7.55 -7.58
CA ASN A 45 5.94 8.94 -7.55
C ASN A 45 4.97 9.86 -8.27
N ASP A 46 4.66 11.00 -7.66
CA ASP A 46 4.01 12.12 -8.31
C ASP A 46 5.07 13.10 -8.83
N GLU A 47 5.27 13.12 -10.14
CA GLU A 47 6.28 13.97 -10.78
C GLU A 47 5.96 15.46 -10.67
N SER A 48 4.70 15.84 -10.42
CA SER A 48 4.29 17.24 -10.35
C SER A 48 4.79 17.94 -9.09
N ASN A 49 4.94 17.20 -7.98
CA ASN A 49 5.34 17.74 -6.68
C ASN A 49 6.52 17.00 -6.02
N GLY A 50 6.87 15.80 -6.52
CA GLY A 50 7.95 14.97 -6.02
C GLY A 50 7.58 14.09 -4.82
N ASP A 51 6.29 13.94 -4.52
CA ASP A 51 5.80 13.06 -3.46
C ASP A 51 5.89 11.59 -3.87
N LEU A 52 6.19 10.74 -2.91
CA LEU A 52 6.11 9.29 -3.02
C LEU A 52 4.88 8.81 -2.22
N LEU A 53 3.89 8.27 -2.91
CA LEU A 53 2.74 7.61 -2.32
C LEU A 53 3.04 6.12 -2.16
N PHE A 54 2.67 5.55 -1.03
CA PHE A 54 2.89 4.14 -0.76
C PHE A 54 1.77 3.53 0.07
N PHE A 55 1.74 2.21 0.09
CA PHE A 55 0.89 1.42 0.97
C PHE A 55 1.69 0.25 1.53
N ASP A 56 1.21 -0.31 2.64
CA ASP A 56 1.69 -1.56 3.24
C ASP A 56 0.46 -2.44 3.51
N TYR A 57 0.64 -3.75 3.57
CA TYR A 57 -0.39 -4.72 3.87
C TYR A 57 0.14 -5.86 4.75
N ALA A 58 -0.74 -6.50 5.51
CA ALA A 58 -0.34 -7.48 6.51
C ALA A 58 -1.37 -8.59 6.73
N VAL A 59 -0.89 -9.66 7.35
CA VAL A 59 -1.72 -10.77 7.84
C VAL A 59 -2.36 -10.49 9.22
N LYS A 60 -1.96 -9.39 9.88
CA LYS A 60 -2.51 -8.92 11.17
C LYS A 60 -2.92 -7.44 11.09
N PRO A 61 -3.91 -6.97 11.88
CA PRO A 61 -4.27 -5.55 11.94
C PRO A 61 -3.10 -4.64 12.35
N PRO A 62 -2.99 -3.41 11.81
CA PRO A 62 -3.76 -2.90 10.67
C PRO A 62 -3.42 -3.67 9.38
N TYR A 63 -4.45 -4.19 8.69
CA TYR A 63 -4.27 -5.06 7.52
C TYR A 63 -3.76 -4.32 6.29
N MET A 64 -4.01 -3.01 6.21
CA MET A 64 -3.46 -2.14 5.19
C MET A 64 -3.20 -0.76 5.80
N THR A 65 -2.13 -0.11 5.37
CA THR A 65 -1.84 1.29 5.68
C THR A 65 -1.48 2.03 4.41
N TYR A 66 -1.70 3.33 4.40
CA TYR A 66 -1.36 4.23 3.31
C TYR A 66 -0.51 5.37 3.84
N GLY A 67 0.46 5.84 3.05
CA GLY A 67 1.26 6.99 3.42
C GLY A 67 1.77 7.79 2.23
N VAL A 68 2.25 9.00 2.55
CA VAL A 68 2.86 9.94 1.61
C VAL A 68 4.15 10.45 2.22
N ILE A 69 5.23 10.36 1.44
CA ILE A 69 6.52 10.96 1.76
C ILE A 69 6.78 12.09 0.78
N ASN A 70 7.04 13.30 1.27
CA ASN A 70 7.29 14.44 0.40
C ASN A 70 8.68 14.37 -0.26
N LYS A 71 8.93 15.30 -1.20
CA LYS A 71 10.23 15.41 -1.90
C LYS A 71 11.43 15.65 -0.96
N GLU A 72 11.20 16.21 0.23
CA GLU A 72 12.18 16.38 1.31
C GLU A 72 12.45 15.10 2.11
N SER A 73 11.81 13.97 1.77
CA SER A 73 11.95 12.68 2.45
C SER A 73 11.25 12.58 3.81
N GLN A 74 10.26 13.44 4.07
CA GLN A 74 9.51 13.45 5.32
C GLN A 74 8.17 12.73 5.13
N LEU A 75 7.80 11.88 6.08
CA LEU A 75 6.45 11.33 6.17
C LEU A 75 5.45 12.46 6.49
N VAL A 76 4.61 12.82 5.52
CA VAL A 76 3.64 13.92 5.63
C VAL A 76 2.20 13.44 5.77
N ASN A 77 1.93 12.18 5.45
CA ASN A 77 0.67 11.51 5.76
C ASN A 77 0.93 10.03 6.03
N PHE A 78 0.21 9.48 7.01
CA PHE A 78 0.18 8.05 7.28
C PHE A 78 -1.13 7.68 7.96
N THR A 79 -1.82 6.67 7.44
CA THR A 79 -3.11 6.24 7.99
C THR A 79 -3.35 4.75 7.84
N PRO A 80 -3.97 4.08 8.84
CA PRO A 80 -4.56 2.77 8.62
C PRO A 80 -5.74 2.85 7.66
N ILE A 81 -5.98 1.76 6.94
CA ILE A 81 -7.14 1.56 6.08
C ILE A 81 -7.94 0.39 6.64
N GLU A 82 -9.22 0.63 6.92
CA GLU A 82 -10.09 -0.39 7.48
C GLU A 82 -10.41 -1.45 6.42
N LEU A 83 -10.07 -2.70 6.75
CA LEU A 83 -10.38 -3.88 5.95
C LEU A 83 -10.90 -4.98 6.89
N PRO A 84 -11.83 -5.83 6.41
CA PRO A 84 -12.41 -6.89 7.22
C PRO A 84 -11.44 -8.06 7.46
N GLY A 85 -10.25 -8.04 6.86
CA GLY A 85 -9.26 -9.10 7.00
C GLY A 85 -8.00 -8.83 6.19
N ALA A 86 -7.04 -9.75 6.28
CA ALA A 86 -5.83 -9.71 5.47
C ALA A 86 -6.16 -9.68 3.98
N ARG A 87 -5.44 -8.84 3.24
CA ARG A 87 -5.57 -8.70 1.78
C ARG A 87 -4.20 -8.75 1.13
N LEU A 88 -4.21 -9.05 -0.17
CA LEU A 88 -3.01 -9.12 -0.99
C LEU A 88 -3.08 -8.11 -2.16
N PRO A 89 -3.21 -6.80 -1.88
CA PRO A 89 -3.13 -5.77 -2.92
C PRO A 89 -1.77 -5.81 -3.60
N HIS A 90 -1.74 -5.97 -4.92
CA HIS A 90 -0.49 -5.91 -5.66
C HIS A 90 0.00 -4.48 -5.86
N SER A 91 -0.91 -3.55 -6.16
CA SER A 91 -0.58 -2.18 -6.55
C SER A 91 -1.64 -1.19 -6.05
N MET A 92 -1.36 0.09 -6.26
CA MET A 92 -2.26 1.21 -6.05
C MET A 92 -2.32 2.08 -7.31
N ALA A 93 -3.23 3.04 -7.35
CA ALA A 93 -3.23 4.11 -8.35
C ALA A 93 -3.46 5.47 -7.68
N PHE A 94 -3.20 6.56 -8.39
CA PHE A 94 -3.48 7.90 -7.88
C PHE A 94 -3.88 8.86 -9.01
N THR A 95 -4.52 9.95 -8.60
CA THR A 95 -4.83 11.14 -9.40
C THR A 95 -4.26 12.36 -8.66
N PRO A 96 -4.34 13.60 -9.20
CA PRO A 96 -3.85 14.76 -8.48
C PRO A 96 -4.40 14.88 -7.05
N ASN A 97 -5.66 14.50 -6.83
CA ASN A 97 -6.35 14.68 -5.55
C ASN A 97 -6.60 13.40 -4.75
N TYR A 98 -6.61 12.24 -5.42
CA TYR A 98 -7.04 10.98 -4.81
C TYR A 98 -6.01 9.87 -4.93
N SER A 99 -5.92 9.03 -3.90
CA SER A 99 -5.29 7.71 -3.96
C SER A 99 -6.34 6.63 -4.05
N ILE A 100 -6.04 5.58 -4.80
CA ILE A 100 -6.94 4.46 -5.09
C ILE A 100 -6.25 3.18 -4.62
N LEU A 101 -6.84 2.55 -3.61
CA LEU A 101 -6.36 1.30 -3.01
C LEU A 101 -7.28 0.16 -3.42
N MET A 102 -6.69 -1.00 -3.71
CA MET A 102 -7.43 -2.13 -4.28
C MET A 102 -7.66 -3.19 -3.21
N ASP A 103 -8.93 -3.53 -2.98
CA ASP A 103 -9.33 -4.70 -2.22
C ASP A 103 -9.99 -5.69 -3.19
N LEU A 104 -9.18 -6.62 -3.68
CA LEU A 104 -9.56 -7.57 -4.71
C LEU A 104 -9.93 -8.93 -4.09
N PRO A 105 -10.80 -9.71 -4.74
CA PRO A 105 -11.20 -11.05 -4.28
C PRO A 105 -10.11 -12.12 -4.50
N MET A 106 -8.84 -11.75 -4.35
CA MET A 106 -7.69 -12.63 -4.40
C MET A 106 -6.78 -12.33 -3.22
N PHE A 107 -6.81 -13.17 -2.19
CA PHE A 107 -6.08 -13.00 -0.94
C PHE A 107 -5.82 -14.36 -0.29
N TRP A 108 -5.09 -14.37 0.84
CA TRP A 108 -4.81 -15.60 1.55
C TRP A 108 -6.07 -16.29 2.05
N ASP A 109 -6.12 -17.61 1.93
CA ASP A 109 -7.14 -18.45 2.56
C ASP A 109 -7.17 -18.23 4.08
N PRO A 110 -8.26 -17.70 4.66
CA PRO A 110 -8.29 -17.36 6.09
C PRO A 110 -8.11 -18.57 7.01
N GLU A 111 -8.63 -19.75 6.63
CA GLU A 111 -8.54 -20.96 7.45
C GLU A 111 -7.12 -21.54 7.43
N LEU A 112 -6.45 -21.47 6.27
CA LEU A 112 -5.06 -21.88 6.13
C LEU A 112 -4.10 -20.86 6.75
N LEU A 113 -4.37 -19.56 6.58
CA LEU A 113 -3.57 -18.48 7.15
C LEU A 113 -3.58 -18.55 8.69
N ALA A 114 -4.71 -18.93 9.30
CA ALA A 114 -4.79 -19.17 10.75
C ALA A 114 -3.86 -20.30 11.24
N LYS A 115 -3.38 -21.15 10.32
CA LYS A 115 -2.41 -22.23 10.55
C LYS A 115 -1.01 -21.89 10.01
N ASP A 116 -0.76 -20.61 9.72
CA ASP A 116 0.48 -20.09 9.11
C ASP A 116 0.77 -20.61 7.69
N LEU A 117 -0.25 -21.14 7.01
CA LEU A 117 -0.15 -21.65 5.64
C LEU A 117 -0.60 -20.57 4.65
N HIS A 118 0.36 -20.03 3.89
CA HIS A 118 0.14 -18.94 2.96
C HIS A 118 -0.27 -19.46 1.58
N LYS A 119 -1.57 -19.72 1.40
CA LYS A 119 -2.17 -20.08 0.10
C LYS A 119 -3.01 -18.93 -0.43
N VAL A 120 -2.68 -18.44 -1.61
CA VAL A 120 -3.51 -17.47 -2.34
C VAL A 120 -4.70 -18.19 -2.96
N SER A 121 -5.90 -17.69 -2.72
CA SER A 121 -7.15 -18.19 -3.29
C SER A 121 -7.93 -17.03 -3.95
N PHE A 122 -8.71 -17.36 -4.97
CA PHE A 122 -9.63 -16.43 -5.63
C PHE A 122 -11.07 -16.75 -5.19
N TYR A 123 -11.84 -15.72 -4.82
CA TYR A 123 -13.18 -15.79 -4.26
C TYR A 123 -14.20 -15.17 -5.23
N PRO A 124 -14.66 -15.90 -6.26
CA PRO A 124 -15.48 -15.35 -7.35
C PRO A 124 -16.82 -14.76 -6.90
N GLU A 125 -17.31 -15.15 -5.73
CA GLU A 125 -18.52 -14.62 -5.09
C GLU A 125 -18.33 -13.22 -4.48
N MET A 126 -17.08 -12.79 -4.29
CA MET A 126 -16.74 -11.48 -3.75
C MET A 126 -16.51 -10.46 -4.88
N GLN A 127 -17.06 -9.27 -4.69
CA GLN A 127 -16.84 -8.15 -5.61
C GLN A 127 -15.48 -7.49 -5.35
N SER A 128 -14.83 -7.05 -6.42
CA SER A 128 -13.69 -6.13 -6.32
C SER A 128 -14.15 -4.80 -5.74
N ARG A 129 -13.39 -4.31 -4.77
CA ARG A 129 -13.65 -3.04 -4.08
C ARG A 129 -12.46 -2.11 -4.24
N PHE A 130 -12.73 -0.84 -4.53
CA PHE A 130 -11.69 0.18 -4.63
C PHE A 130 -11.94 1.25 -3.58
N GLY A 131 -10.99 1.42 -2.67
CA GLY A 131 -11.00 2.50 -1.70
C GLY A 131 -10.42 3.77 -2.34
N ILE A 132 -11.21 4.84 -2.39
CA ILE A 132 -10.79 6.14 -2.88
C ILE A 132 -10.57 7.06 -1.68
N LEU A 133 -9.38 7.59 -1.53
CA LEU A 133 -8.98 8.46 -0.42
C LEU A 133 -8.50 9.79 -0.97
N ASN A 134 -8.86 10.93 -0.36
CA ASN A 134 -8.11 12.16 -0.60
C ASN A 134 -6.66 11.95 -0.16
N ARG A 135 -5.67 12.30 -0.98
CA ARG A 135 -4.24 11.97 -0.74
C ARG A 135 -3.73 12.36 0.64
N MET A 136 -4.26 13.44 1.22
CA MET A 136 -3.83 13.94 2.53
C MET A 136 -4.85 13.67 3.65
N ALA A 137 -5.87 12.85 3.40
CA ALA A 137 -6.82 12.48 4.44
C ALA A 137 -6.17 11.59 5.51
N SER A 138 -6.60 11.81 6.75
CA SER A 138 -6.39 10.89 7.87
C SER A 138 -7.53 9.85 7.88
N GLY A 139 -7.26 8.64 8.38
CA GLY A 139 -8.20 7.51 8.31
C GLY A 139 -9.48 7.68 9.10
N GLU A 140 -9.50 8.61 10.07
CA GLU A 140 -10.70 9.01 10.81
C GLU A 140 -11.61 9.96 10.00
N GLN A 141 -11.10 10.59 8.93
CA GLN A 141 -11.90 11.32 7.93
C GLN A 141 -12.31 10.39 6.78
N SER A 142 -12.78 9.19 7.13
CA SER A 142 -13.32 8.19 6.20
C SER A 142 -14.68 8.59 5.59
N ASP A 143 -15.20 9.78 5.89
CA ASP A 143 -16.28 10.44 5.14
C ASP A 143 -15.99 10.54 3.63
N GLY A 144 -14.73 10.35 3.21
CA GLY A 144 -14.29 10.31 1.82
C GLY A 144 -13.96 8.92 1.25
N LEU A 145 -14.01 7.82 2.03
CA LEU A 145 -13.73 6.47 1.50
C LEU A 145 -14.92 5.99 0.66
N MET A 146 -14.97 6.45 -0.59
CA MET A 146 -15.93 5.92 -1.55
C MET A 146 -15.45 4.53 -1.98
N LEU A 147 -16.05 3.51 -1.37
CA LEU A 147 -15.84 2.14 -1.80
C LEU A 147 -16.65 1.90 -3.08
N ILE A 148 -15.99 1.94 -4.23
CA ILE A 148 -16.63 1.56 -5.49
C ILE A 148 -16.64 0.04 -5.57
N LEU A 149 -17.85 -0.53 -5.56
CA LEU A 149 -18.10 -1.93 -5.92
C LEU A 149 -18.17 -2.02 -7.45
N VAL A 150 -17.24 -2.76 -8.05
CA VAL A 150 -17.30 -3.04 -9.49
C VAL A 150 -18.01 -4.37 -9.68
N THR A 151 -19.27 -4.31 -10.13
CA THR A 151 -20.04 -5.49 -10.52
C THR A 151 -19.82 -5.78 -12.00
N TYR A 152 -19.42 -7.01 -12.33
CA TYR A 152 -19.55 -7.52 -13.70
C TYR A 152 -20.78 -8.43 -13.74
N THR A 153 -21.78 -8.08 -14.55
CA THR A 153 -22.82 -9.03 -14.93
C THR A 153 -22.22 -9.98 -15.96
N THR A 154 -22.05 -11.25 -15.62
CA THR A 154 -21.86 -12.29 -16.63
C THR A 154 -23.18 -12.43 -17.39
N SER A 155 -23.17 -12.08 -18.68
CA SER A 155 -24.26 -12.35 -19.62
C SER A 155 -24.45 -13.85 -19.85
#